data_AF-A0AAE2BK68-F1
#
_entry.id   AF-A0AAE2BK68-F1
#
_cell.length_a   1.000
_cell.length_b   1.000
_cell.length_c   1.000
_cell.angle_alpha   90.00
_cell.angle_beta   90.00
_cell.angle_gamma   90.00
#
_symmetry.space_group_name_H-M   'P 1'
#
loop_
_entity.id
_entity.type
_entity.pdbx_description
1 polymer ?
#
loop_
_entity_poly.entity_id
_entity_poly.type
_entity_poly.pdbx_seq_one_letter_code
_entity_poly.pdbx_strand_id
1 'polypeptide(L)'
;MVNNMSNVMSITDQDLVKEEPILLMSPRNPVPTETIFLSNIDQAVTFPVETVFFYEAPPNMASTVGIAGKVRKAVEEVLLVPYYFMAGRLNFSDETKRLELVCNNAGFTTNHAILDGKSASEMFHNLASI
;
A
#
# COMPACT_ATOMS: atom_id res chain seq x y z
N MET A 1 19.06 39.30 -9.08
CA MET A 1 18.68 37.89 -9.31
C MET A 1 19.33 37.08 -8.22
N VAL A 2 18.57 36.73 -7.18
CA VAL A 2 19.06 35.83 -6.12
C VAL A 2 18.81 34.42 -6.66
N ASN A 3 19.88 33.70 -7.00
CA ASN A 3 19.80 32.28 -7.28
C ASN A 3 19.45 31.57 -5.97
N ASN A 4 18.16 31.41 -5.71
CA ASN A 4 17.69 30.47 -4.70
C ASN A 4 17.90 29.07 -5.30
N MET A 5 19.13 28.55 -5.20
CA MET A 5 19.32 27.10 -5.23
C MET A 5 18.60 26.58 -3.99
N SER A 6 17.32 26.24 -4.16
CA SER A 6 16.65 25.29 -3.28
C SER A 6 17.53 24.05 -3.30
N ASN A 7 18.36 23.88 -2.26
CA ASN A 7 19.04 22.63 -2.01
C ASN A 7 17.93 21.61 -1.77
N VAL A 8 17.50 20.94 -2.84
CA VAL A 8 16.64 19.77 -2.73
C VAL A 8 17.54 18.70 -2.12
N MET A 9 17.55 18.65 -0.78
CA MET A 9 18.12 17.52 -0.08
C MET A 9 17.26 16.31 -0.46
N SER A 10 17.90 15.34 -1.12
CA SER A 10 17.26 14.13 -1.59
C SER A 10 17.29 13.12 -0.46
N ILE A 11 16.12 12.57 -0.11
CA ILE A 11 16.03 11.42 0.79
C ILE A 11 16.84 10.27 0.18
N THR A 12 17.68 9.65 0.98
CA THR A 12 18.51 8.50 0.60
C THR A 12 18.08 7.25 1.38
N ASP A 13 18.59 6.08 0.97
CA ASP A 13 18.36 4.84 1.73
C ASP A 13 18.93 4.88 3.16
N GLN A 14 19.85 5.80 3.47
CA GLN A 14 20.42 5.96 4.81
C GLN A 14 19.45 6.66 5.78
N ASP A 15 18.49 7.40 5.24
CA ASP A 15 17.50 8.18 5.99
C ASP A 15 16.25 7.33 6.37
N LEU A 16 16.21 6.08 5.89
CA LEU A 16 15.09 5.16 5.98
C LEU A 16 15.51 3.89 6.73
N VAL A 17 14.87 3.63 7.87
CA VAL A 17 14.93 2.30 8.47
C VAL A 17 13.79 1.47 7.87
N LYS A 18 14.12 0.67 6.86
CA LYS A 18 13.17 -0.28 6.24
C LYS A 18 13.03 -1.50 7.14
N GLU A 19 11.80 -1.83 7.52
CA GLU A 19 11.51 -3.12 8.13
C GLU A 19 11.29 -4.18 7.04
N GLU A 20 11.43 -5.45 7.41
CA GLU A 20 11.17 -6.56 6.49
C GLU A 20 9.72 -6.51 5.96
N PRO A 21 9.51 -6.65 4.63
CA PRO A 21 8.19 -6.74 4.06
C PRO A 21 7.39 -7.86 4.71
N ILE A 22 6.16 -7.56 5.09
CA ILE A 22 5.27 -8.56 5.68
C ILE A 22 4.24 -8.95 4.62
N LEU A 23 4.27 -10.22 4.23
CA LEU A 23 3.17 -10.83 3.48
C LEU A 23 2.03 -11.14 4.47
N LEU A 24 0.93 -10.41 4.33
CA LEU A 24 -0.30 -10.64 5.07
C LEU A 24 -1.12 -11.68 4.32
N MET A 25 -1.27 -12.87 4.89
CA MET A 25 -2.16 -13.89 4.35
C MET A 25 -3.58 -13.66 4.90
N SER A 26 -4.58 -13.65 4.04
CA SER A 26 -5.98 -13.40 4.44
C SER A 26 -6.67 -14.67 4.97
N PRO A 27 -7.92 -14.51 5.43
CA PRO A 27 -8.27 -14.18 6.79
C PRO A 27 -8.40 -15.43 7.68
N ARG A 28 -8.58 -15.26 8.99
CA ARG A 28 -8.81 -16.37 9.95
C ARG A 28 -10.02 -17.27 9.61
N ASN A 29 -10.91 -16.83 8.72
CA ASN A 29 -12.13 -17.53 8.32
C ASN A 29 -12.04 -18.01 6.86
N PRO A 30 -12.74 -19.10 6.49
CA PRO A 30 -12.78 -19.57 5.10
C PRO A 30 -13.36 -18.48 4.19
N VAL A 31 -12.63 -18.13 3.13
CA VAL A 31 -13.10 -17.24 2.05
C VAL A 31 -13.37 -18.03 0.78
N PRO A 32 -14.27 -17.56 -0.09
CA PRO A 32 -14.48 -18.19 -1.39
C PRO A 32 -13.18 -18.31 -2.17
N THR A 33 -12.94 -19.51 -2.71
CA THR A 33 -11.88 -19.73 -3.70
C THR A 33 -12.54 -19.84 -5.06
N GLU A 34 -12.33 -18.83 -5.90
CA GLU A 34 -13.02 -18.71 -7.19
C GLU A 34 -12.22 -17.84 -8.15
N THR A 35 -12.65 -17.83 -9.42
CA THR A 35 -12.17 -16.89 -10.42
C THR A 35 -13.29 -15.92 -10.74
N ILE A 36 -13.02 -14.63 -10.52
CA ILE A 36 -13.98 -13.55 -10.81
C ILE A 36 -13.76 -13.07 -12.24
N PHE A 37 -14.85 -13.05 -13.01
CA PHE A 37 -14.89 -12.46 -14.33
C PHE A 37 -14.76 -10.93 -14.24
N LEU A 38 -13.87 -10.36 -15.05
CA LEU A 38 -13.67 -8.92 -15.15
C LEU A 38 -14.43 -8.35 -16.35
N SER A 39 -15.24 -7.32 -16.10
CA SER A 39 -16.06 -6.65 -17.11
C SER A 39 -15.21 -5.92 -18.15
N ASN A 40 -15.84 -5.43 -19.23
CA ASN A 40 -15.11 -4.66 -20.24
C ASN A 40 -14.49 -3.37 -19.71
N ILE A 41 -15.10 -2.76 -18.68
CA ILE A 41 -14.50 -1.58 -18.01
C ILE A 41 -13.23 -2.01 -17.29
N ASP A 42 -13.29 -3.10 -16.51
CA ASP A 42 -12.14 -3.60 -15.74
C ASP A 42 -10.95 -3.97 -16.64
N GLN A 43 -11.20 -4.53 -17.83
CA GLN A 43 -10.14 -4.79 -18.82
C GLN A 43 -9.46 -3.50 -19.33
N ALA A 44 -10.21 -2.39 -19.41
CA ALA A 44 -9.71 -1.12 -19.93
C ALA A 44 -8.93 -0.31 -18.88
N VAL A 45 -9.19 -0.52 -17.59
CA VAL A 45 -8.57 0.23 -16.47
C VAL A 45 -7.58 -0.61 -15.66
N THR A 46 -6.89 -1.54 -16.31
CA THR A 46 -5.85 -2.37 -15.65
C THR A 46 -4.53 -1.62 -15.53
N PHE A 47 -4.46 -0.64 -14.63
CA PHE A 47 -3.22 0.04 -14.26
C PHE A 47 -3.19 0.33 -12.75
N PRO A 48 -2.01 0.34 -12.12
CA PRO A 48 -1.90 0.69 -10.71
C PRO A 48 -2.29 2.15 -10.50
N VAL A 49 -3.10 2.39 -9.46
CA VAL A 49 -3.37 3.74 -8.95
C VAL A 49 -2.67 3.87 -7.61
N GLU A 50 -1.73 4.81 -7.53
CA GLU A 50 -0.97 5.09 -6.33
C GLU A 50 -1.62 6.25 -5.56
N THR A 51 -1.69 6.15 -4.24
CA THR A 51 -2.29 7.18 -3.39
C THR A 51 -1.52 7.28 -2.08
N VAL A 52 -1.26 8.52 -1.65
CA VAL A 52 -0.59 8.84 -0.40
C VAL A 52 -1.58 9.51 0.54
N PHE A 53 -1.67 9.02 1.78
CA PHE A 53 -2.50 9.59 2.83
C PHE A 53 -1.61 10.09 3.97
N PHE A 54 -1.91 11.29 4.46
CA PHE A 54 -1.23 11.88 5.61
C PHE A 54 -2.17 11.95 6.80
N TYR A 55 -1.66 11.55 7.97
CA TYR A 55 -2.40 11.55 9.22
C TYR A 55 -1.58 12.27 10.28
N GLU A 56 -2.19 13.26 10.94
CA GLU A 56 -1.58 13.91 12.10
C GLU A 56 -1.62 12.98 13.32
N ALA A 57 -0.56 13.02 14.13
CA ALA A 57 -0.57 12.35 15.42
C ALA A 57 -1.58 13.07 16.35
N PRO A 58 -2.51 12.35 17.01
CA PRO A 58 -3.42 12.96 17.96
C PRO A 58 -2.65 13.69 19.08
N PRO A 59 -3.16 14.83 19.62
CA PRO A 59 -2.42 15.64 20.60
C PRO A 59 -1.93 14.89 21.85
N ASN A 60 -2.62 13.81 22.22
CA ASN A 60 -2.32 12.99 23.40
C ASN A 60 -1.55 11.70 23.06
N MET A 61 -1.07 11.54 21.83
CA MET A 61 -0.32 10.37 21.41
C MET A 61 1.18 10.58 21.65
N ALA A 62 1.73 9.90 22.66
CA ALA A 62 3.15 9.99 22.99
C ALA A 62 4.08 9.33 21.95
N SER A 63 3.55 8.42 21.13
CA SER A 63 4.33 7.69 20.13
C SER A 63 3.44 7.10 19.03
N THR A 64 3.95 7.08 17.79
CA THR A 64 3.34 6.41 16.64
C THR A 64 3.74 4.93 16.53
N VAL A 65 4.56 4.43 17.47
CA VAL A 65 4.96 3.03 17.53
C VAL A 65 3.73 2.14 17.64
N GLY A 66 3.63 1.15 16.75
CA GLY A 66 2.53 0.19 16.69
C GLY A 66 1.34 0.59 15.80
N ILE A 67 1.35 1.78 15.17
CA ILE A 67 0.34 2.14 14.16
C ILE A 67 0.35 1.13 13.00
N ALA A 68 1.53 0.75 12.50
CA ALA A 68 1.65 -0.28 11.45
C ALA A 68 0.99 -1.60 11.84
N GLY A 69 1.13 -2.03 13.09
CA GLY A 69 0.45 -3.22 13.62
C GLY A 69 -1.07 -3.08 13.66
N LYS A 70 -1.60 -1.89 13.94
CA LYS A 70 -3.05 -1.62 13.89
C LYS A 70 -3.58 -1.64 12.45
N VAL A 71 -2.87 -0.99 11.52
CA VAL A 71 -3.21 -1.00 10.08
C VAL A 71 -3.23 -2.43 9.56
N ARG A 72 -2.18 -3.20 9.87
CA ARG A 72 -2.09 -4.63 9.53
C ARG A 72 -3.33 -5.40 9.98
N LYS A 73 -3.70 -5.31 11.26
CA LYS A 73 -4.87 -6.01 11.80
C LYS A 73 -6.17 -5.57 11.14
N ALA A 74 -6.33 -4.26 10.89
CA ALA A 74 -7.50 -3.75 10.19
C ALA A 74 -7.62 -4.33 8.77
N VAL A 75 -6.50 -4.45 8.04
CA VAL A 75 -6.49 -5.07 6.72
C VAL A 75 -6.84 -6.57 6.81
N GLU A 76 -6.14 -7.32 7.66
CA GLU A 76 -6.32 -8.78 7.82
C GLU A 76 -7.70 -9.17 8.35
N GLU A 77 -8.21 -8.49 9.37
CA GLU A 77 -9.40 -8.90 10.12
C GLU A 77 -10.69 -8.18 9.66
N VAL A 78 -10.57 -7.03 8.99
CA VAL A 78 -11.74 -6.21 8.61
C VAL A 78 -11.85 -6.04 7.10
N LEU A 79 -10.81 -5.57 6.41
CA LEU A 79 -10.90 -5.27 4.98
C LEU A 79 -11.00 -6.54 4.13
N LEU A 80 -10.15 -7.53 4.40
CA LEU A 80 -10.05 -8.74 3.59
C LEU A 80 -11.21 -9.73 3.82
N VAL A 81 -12.10 -9.47 4.78
CA VAL A 81 -13.30 -10.29 5.01
C VAL A 81 -14.35 -10.07 3.91
N PRO A 82 -14.88 -8.86 3.69
CA PRO A 82 -15.77 -8.58 2.57
C PRO A 82 -15.03 -8.41 1.23
N TYR A 83 -13.75 -8.03 1.24
CA TYR A 83 -12.95 -7.79 0.03
C TYR A 83 -11.83 -8.83 -0.16
N TYR A 84 -12.14 -10.10 0.05
CA TYR A 84 -11.19 -11.21 -0.05
C TYR A 84 -10.46 -11.28 -1.41
N PHE A 85 -11.12 -10.83 -2.48
CA PHE A 85 -10.55 -10.80 -3.82
C PHE A 85 -9.29 -9.92 -3.93
N MET A 86 -9.09 -8.95 -3.02
CA MET A 86 -7.89 -8.11 -2.96
C MET A 86 -6.62 -8.91 -2.60
N ALA A 87 -6.78 -10.10 -2.03
CA ALA A 87 -5.68 -11.02 -1.76
C ALA A 87 -5.50 -12.10 -2.85
N GLY A 88 -6.19 -11.95 -3.98
CA GLY A 88 -6.05 -12.81 -5.14
C GLY A 88 -4.85 -12.44 -6.01
N ARG A 89 -4.85 -12.96 -7.25
CA ARG A 89 -3.89 -12.63 -8.30
C ARG A 89 -4.61 -12.38 -9.61
N LEU A 90 -4.12 -11.41 -10.37
CA LEU A 90 -4.52 -11.25 -11.75
C LEU A 90 -3.91 -12.37 -12.59
N ASN A 91 -4.72 -12.98 -13.44
CA ASN A 91 -4.31 -14.03 -14.36
C ASN A 91 -4.78 -13.65 -15.77
N PHE A 92 -3.92 -13.76 -16.77
CA PHE A 92 -4.34 -13.62 -18.16
C PHE A 92 -4.70 -15.00 -18.70
N SER A 93 -5.97 -15.18 -19.06
CA SER A 93 -6.46 -16.45 -19.60
C SER A 93 -6.17 -16.54 -21.09
N ASP A 94 -5.37 -17.53 -21.48
CA ASP A 94 -5.06 -17.79 -22.88
C ASP A 94 -6.24 -18.32 -23.68
N GLU A 95 -7.24 -18.90 -23.02
CA GLU A 95 -8.45 -19.42 -23.66
C GLU A 95 -9.42 -18.27 -23.99
N THR A 96 -9.71 -17.41 -23.02
CA THR A 96 -10.67 -16.31 -23.19
C THR A 96 -10.04 -15.04 -23.76
N LYS A 97 -8.70 -14.95 -23.76
CA LYS A 97 -7.92 -13.74 -24.07
C LYS A 97 -8.31 -12.54 -23.21
N ARG A 98 -8.65 -12.80 -21.95
CA ARG A 98 -9.07 -11.79 -20.97
C ARG A 98 -8.27 -11.93 -19.68
N LEU A 99 -8.14 -10.81 -18.97
CA LEU A 99 -7.68 -10.80 -17.60
C LEU A 99 -8.79 -11.29 -16.67
N GLU A 100 -8.44 -12.06 -15.66
CA GLU A 100 -9.32 -12.64 -14.65
C GLU A 100 -8.71 -12.44 -13.26
N LEU A 101 -9.56 -12.36 -12.23
CA LEU A 101 -9.11 -12.25 -10.85
C LEU A 101 -9.27 -13.59 -10.13
N VAL A 102 -8.14 -14.26 -9.87
CA VAL A 102 -8.07 -15.54 -9.18
C VAL A 102 -8.02 -15.28 -7.67
N CYS A 103 -9.12 -15.57 -6.97
CA CYS A 103 -9.24 -15.44 -5.52
C CYS A 103 -8.64 -16.67 -4.84
N ASN A 104 -7.31 -16.76 -4.79
CA ASN A 104 -6.55 -17.89 -4.23
C ASN A 104 -5.97 -17.63 -2.83
N ASN A 105 -6.35 -16.52 -2.19
CA ASN A 105 -5.84 -16.13 -0.88
C ASN A 105 -4.30 -16.06 -0.79
N ALA A 106 -3.63 -15.69 -1.89
CA ALA A 106 -2.18 -15.57 -1.94
C ALA A 106 -1.63 -14.35 -1.16
N GLY A 107 -2.51 -13.57 -0.55
CA GLY A 107 -2.16 -12.53 0.42
C GLY A 107 -1.84 -11.16 -0.20
N PHE A 108 -1.70 -10.19 0.69
CA PHE A 108 -1.41 -8.78 0.45
C PHE A 108 -0.04 -8.42 1.04
N THR A 109 0.74 -7.58 0.35
CA THR A 109 2.08 -7.19 0.83
C THR A 109 2.02 -5.82 1.50
N THR A 110 2.50 -5.74 2.74
CA THR A 110 2.72 -4.45 3.42
C THR A 110 4.20 -4.21 3.65
N ASN A 111 4.63 -2.98 3.39
CA ASN A 111 5.93 -2.48 3.82
C ASN A 111 5.71 -1.50 4.97
N HIS A 112 6.63 -1.53 5.93
CA HIS A 112 6.69 -0.56 7.02
C HIS A 112 8.09 0.03 7.05
N ALA A 113 8.17 1.34 7.18
CA ALA A 113 9.43 2.06 7.28
C ALA A 113 9.28 3.20 8.27
N ILE A 114 10.37 3.49 8.96
CA ILE A 114 10.49 4.63 9.88
C ILE A 114 11.43 5.64 9.24
N LEU A 115 10.94 6.88 9.12
CA LEU A 115 11.74 8.03 8.69
C LEU A 115 12.07 8.91 9.89
N ASP A 116 13.26 9.49 9.90
CA ASP A 116 13.56 10.55 10.86
C ASP A 116 12.78 11.84 10.55
N GLY A 117 12.71 12.73 11.53
CA GLY A 117 11.92 13.97 11.41
C GLY A 117 12.44 14.93 10.34
N LYS A 118 13.75 14.90 10.01
CA LYS A 118 14.34 15.75 8.99
C LYS A 118 13.91 15.28 7.59
N SER A 119 14.04 13.99 7.34
CA SER A 119 13.72 13.34 6.07
C SER A 119 12.22 13.33 5.81
N ALA A 120 11.40 13.19 6.87
CA ALA A 120 9.96 13.38 6.77
C ALA A 120 9.60 14.80 6.31
N SER A 121 10.20 15.84 6.91
CA SER A 121 9.98 17.23 6.51
C SER A 121 10.36 17.49 5.05
N GLU A 122 11.45 16.88 4.57
CA GLU A 122 11.89 16.97 3.17
C GLU A 122 10.91 16.25 2.22
N MET A 123 10.40 15.07 2.62
CA MET A 123 9.37 14.34 1.86
C MET A 123 8.13 15.21 1.63
N PHE A 124 7.64 15.86 2.69
CA PHE A 124 6.49 16.76 2.60
C PHE A 124 6.75 17.96 1.70
N HIS A 125 7.94 18.56 1.78
CA HIS A 125 8.31 19.68 0.90
C HIS A 125 8.35 19.25 -0.57
N ASN A 126 8.92 18.08 -0.87
CA ASN A 126 9.01 17.56 -2.23
C ASN A 126 7.62 17.22 -2.80
N LEU A 127 6.76 16.58 -2.00
CA LEU A 127 5.37 16.28 -2.37
C LEU A 127 4.54 17.55 -2.60
N ALA A 128 4.76 18.61 -1.82
CA ALA A 128 4.10 19.90 -2.02
C ALA A 128 4.57 20.67 -3.28
N SER A 129 5.65 20.20 -3.92
CA SER A 129 6.24 20.84 -5.11
C SER A 129 5.82 20.18 -6.43
N ILE A 130 4.99 19.13 -6.39
CA ILE A 130 4.39 18.43 -7.55
C ILE A 130 3.01 19.05 -7.82
#